data_AF-A0A3P6H3Q9-F1
#
_entry.id   AF-A0A3P6H3Q9-F1
#
_cell.length_a   1.000
_cell.length_b   1.000
_cell.length_c   1.000
_cell.angle_alpha   90.00
_cell.angle_beta   90.00
_cell.angle_gamma   90.00
#
_symmetry.space_group_name_H-M   'P 1'
#
loop_
_entity.id
_entity.type
_entity.pdbx_description
1 polymer ?
#
loop_
_entity_poly.entity_id
_entity_poly.type
_entity_poly.pdbx_seq_one_letter_code
_entity_poly.pdbx_strand_id
1 'polypeptide(L)'
;MSSREKRRKRKREPSPESNPTPVSKPTPASTPQWSSPIPSLPYDLVLLCVARVSRLYYPTLSLVSKSFRSLVSSPELYKTRSLFGFTESCLYVCFTKDLWYTLCRKPDKTLKSGSSGYALARVPVPNSPSSVFRKVVAVGSNIYNIAMPTFLSVLPRVSILDCKSHSWIEAPSLPVELHSFSASVVDHKIYVAGFDHRLMKNSFEVFDTQTRVWDSFSSDKREERIKEKSVSIDGKFHVVTNEGVLAYDPKQGKWDMVVGGMCGLMCSDDYCVIGNVLYSVYEGVFKWYDTERRTWRDLQGLVGLPNITRRREFIRLGDYGGKMVVFWVHVIWTYYKKIWCAEISLERRPDTSEIWGKVEWFDQLRKININFQVEKVLSTTL
;
A
#
# COMPACT_ATOMS: atom_id res chain seq x y z
N MET A 1 5.50 -85.98 -9.67
CA MET A 1 4.79 -85.93 -8.37
C MET A 1 5.82 -85.78 -7.26
N SER A 2 5.63 -84.78 -6.39
CA SER A 2 6.26 -84.55 -5.07
C SER A 2 7.77 -84.69 -4.90
N SER A 3 8.45 -83.62 -4.49
CA SER A 3 9.29 -83.67 -3.29
C SER A 3 9.67 -82.27 -2.80
N ARG A 4 9.37 -82.01 -1.52
CA ARG A 4 9.81 -80.86 -0.71
C ARG A 4 11.31 -80.93 -0.48
N GLU A 5 12.00 -79.79 -0.44
CA GLU A 5 13.24 -79.71 0.33
C GLU A 5 13.44 -78.38 1.06
N LYS A 6 14.13 -78.51 2.19
CA LYS A 6 14.06 -77.71 3.42
C LYS A 6 14.96 -76.48 3.40
N ARG A 7 14.50 -75.45 4.11
CA ARG A 7 15.28 -74.31 4.63
C ARG A 7 16.55 -74.78 5.37
N ARG A 8 17.70 -74.19 5.04
CA ARG A 8 18.90 -74.13 5.89
C ARG A 8 19.20 -72.68 6.30
N LYS A 9 19.23 -72.44 7.61
CA LYS A 9 19.66 -71.18 8.25
C LYS A 9 21.18 -71.03 8.08
N ARG A 10 21.66 -69.84 7.69
CA ARG A 10 23.07 -69.44 7.82
C ARG A 10 23.20 -68.44 8.97
N LYS A 11 24.04 -68.81 9.95
CA LYS A 11 24.59 -67.98 11.03
C LYS A 11 25.38 -66.81 10.41
N ARG A 12 25.24 -65.59 10.94
CA ARG A 12 26.19 -64.48 10.74
C ARG A 12 26.89 -64.22 12.07
N GLU A 13 28.22 -64.19 12.03
CA GLU A 13 29.11 -63.80 13.13
C GLU A 13 29.12 -62.28 13.33
N PRO A 14 29.51 -61.79 14.52
CA PRO A 14 29.47 -60.37 14.85
C PRO A 14 30.72 -59.62 14.35
N SER A 15 30.51 -58.41 13.83
CA SER A 15 31.56 -57.45 13.46
C SER A 15 32.11 -56.71 14.69
N PRO A 16 33.39 -56.26 14.69
CA PRO A 16 34.03 -55.70 15.87
C PRO A 16 33.58 -54.26 16.17
N GLU A 17 33.60 -53.92 17.47
CA GLU A 17 33.27 -52.62 18.06
C GLU A 17 34.09 -51.47 17.47
N SER A 18 33.43 -50.33 17.21
CA SER A 18 34.07 -49.06 16.86
C SER A 18 34.13 -48.16 18.10
N ASN A 19 35.31 -47.62 18.37
CA ASN A 19 35.59 -46.72 19.49
C ASN A 19 34.73 -45.42 19.41
N PRO A 20 34.34 -44.83 20.56
CA PRO A 20 33.53 -43.61 20.58
C PRO A 20 34.36 -42.39 20.17
N THR A 21 33.81 -41.59 19.27
CA THR A 21 34.31 -40.28 18.83
C THR A 21 34.13 -39.25 19.95
N PRO A 22 35.07 -38.31 20.20
CA PRO A 22 34.90 -37.33 21.25
C PRO A 22 33.83 -36.30 20.86
N VAL A 23 32.86 -36.11 21.75
CA VAL A 23 31.79 -35.11 21.63
C VAL A 23 32.40 -33.71 21.65
N SER A 24 32.31 -32.98 20.53
CA SER A 24 32.62 -31.56 20.47
C SER A 24 31.53 -30.78 21.23
N LYS A 25 31.96 -29.94 22.18
CA LYS A 25 31.07 -28.98 22.85
C LYS A 25 30.46 -28.02 21.82
N PRO A 26 29.19 -27.64 21.93
CA PRO A 26 28.60 -26.64 21.04
C PRO A 26 29.28 -25.29 21.28
N THR A 27 29.90 -24.74 20.24
CA THR A 27 30.36 -23.36 20.20
C THR A 27 29.15 -22.45 20.33
N PRO A 28 29.18 -21.38 21.17
CA PRO A 28 28.12 -20.40 21.17
C PRO A 28 28.00 -19.82 19.77
N ALA A 29 26.79 -19.79 19.21
CA ALA A 29 26.53 -19.13 17.94
C ALA A 29 27.04 -17.69 18.02
N SER A 30 28.04 -17.36 17.20
CA SER A 30 28.49 -15.99 17.05
C SER A 30 27.32 -15.17 16.51
N THR A 31 26.85 -14.21 17.31
CA THR A 31 26.02 -13.11 16.81
C THR A 31 26.76 -12.50 15.62
N PRO A 32 26.13 -12.30 14.45
CA PRO A 32 26.80 -11.66 13.34
C PRO A 32 27.25 -10.26 13.80
N GLN A 33 28.56 -10.06 13.94
CA GLN A 33 29.14 -8.76 14.22
C GLN A 33 28.94 -7.89 12.97
N TRP A 34 27.82 -7.18 12.92
CA TRP A 34 27.67 -6.08 11.97
C TRP A 34 28.73 -5.03 12.29
N SER A 35 29.58 -4.71 11.32
CA SER A 35 30.53 -3.61 11.45
C SER A 35 29.76 -2.31 11.65
N SER A 36 30.02 -1.63 12.76
CA SER A 36 29.39 -0.34 13.07
C SER A 36 29.64 0.63 11.91
N PRO A 37 28.60 1.31 11.36
CA PRO A 37 28.78 2.27 10.29
C PRO A 37 29.68 3.45 10.67
N ILE A 38 29.80 3.72 11.96
CA ILE A 38 30.68 4.75 12.53
C ILE A 38 31.60 4.04 13.53
N PRO A 39 32.88 3.79 13.20
CA PRO A 39 33.79 3.01 14.05
C PRO A 39 33.99 3.59 15.45
N SER A 40 33.83 4.90 15.62
CA SER A 40 33.96 5.59 16.91
C SER A 40 32.70 5.54 17.79
N LEU A 41 31.60 4.97 17.31
CA LEU A 41 30.33 4.89 18.05
C LEU A 41 29.85 3.44 18.19
N PRO A 42 29.32 3.05 19.38
CA PRO A 42 28.58 1.82 19.56
C PRO A 42 27.44 1.69 18.54
N TYR A 43 27.24 0.48 18.00
CA TYR A 43 26.22 0.20 16.99
C TYR A 43 24.83 0.66 17.42
N ASP A 44 24.45 0.42 18.67
CA ASP A 44 23.13 0.78 19.19
C ASP A 44 22.87 2.29 19.19
N LEU A 45 23.91 3.10 19.45
CA LEU A 45 23.79 4.56 19.34
C LEU A 45 23.64 5.01 17.89
N VAL A 46 24.38 4.39 16.96
CA VAL A 46 24.23 4.66 15.53
C VAL A 46 22.82 4.27 15.06
N LEU A 47 22.33 3.11 15.47
CA LEU A 47 20.98 2.62 15.17
C LEU A 47 19.92 3.61 15.68
N LEU A 48 20.03 4.08 16.92
CA LEU A 48 19.14 5.07 17.52
C LEU A 48 19.19 6.43 16.80
N CYS A 49 20.37 6.89 16.40
CA CYS A 49 20.53 8.12 15.63
C CYS A 49 19.85 8.00 14.26
N VAL A 50 20.13 6.92 13.53
CA VAL A 50 19.54 6.67 12.19
C VAL A 50 18.03 6.45 12.29
N ALA A 51 17.54 5.79 13.35
CA ALA A 51 16.10 5.59 13.58
C ALA A 51 15.31 6.90 13.66
N ARG A 52 15.93 7.99 14.12
CA ARG A 52 15.31 9.32 14.20
C ARG A 52 15.32 10.09 12.88
N VAL A 53 16.16 9.69 11.93
CA VAL A 53 16.26 10.37 10.63
C VAL A 53 15.02 10.01 9.80
N SER A 54 14.40 10.99 9.17
CA SER A 54 13.29 10.74 8.25
C SER A 54 13.73 9.84 7.10
N ARG A 55 12.88 8.88 6.77
CA ARG A 55 13.05 7.94 5.66
C ARG A 55 13.23 8.62 4.31
N LEU A 56 12.79 9.86 4.17
CA LEU A 56 13.03 10.67 2.98
C LEU A 56 14.53 10.82 2.67
N TYR A 57 15.41 10.72 3.67
CA TYR A 57 16.87 10.82 3.55
C TYR A 57 17.58 9.46 3.43
N TYR A 58 16.88 8.34 3.54
CA TYR A 58 17.50 7.02 3.49
C TYR A 58 18.23 6.73 2.18
N PRO A 59 17.73 7.15 0.99
CA PRO A 59 18.50 7.04 -0.24
C PRO A 59 19.86 7.75 -0.14
N THR A 60 19.92 8.95 0.45
CA THR A 60 21.19 9.67 0.67
C THR A 60 22.09 8.93 1.65
N LEU A 61 21.55 8.47 2.79
CA LEU A 61 22.33 7.68 3.77
C LEU A 61 22.90 6.40 3.16
N SER A 62 22.15 5.72 2.30
CA SER A 62 22.57 4.49 1.61
C SER A 62 23.75 4.68 0.64
N LEU A 63 24.05 5.92 0.27
CA LEU A 63 25.18 6.28 -0.59
C LEU A 63 26.46 6.56 0.20
N VAL A 64 26.37 6.82 1.52
CA VAL A 64 27.52 7.14 2.37
C VAL A 64 28.48 5.96 2.49
N SER A 65 27.98 4.75 2.79
CA SER A 65 28.79 3.54 2.89
C SER A 65 27.96 2.27 2.73
N LYS A 66 28.62 1.12 2.52
CA LYS A 66 27.96 -0.19 2.50
C LYS A 66 27.27 -0.50 3.84
N SER A 67 27.88 -0.10 4.96
CA SER A 67 27.31 -0.31 6.30
C SER A 67 26.05 0.53 6.51
N PHE A 68 26.02 1.80 6.10
CA PHE A 68 24.80 2.62 6.15
C PHE A 68 23.71 2.07 5.23
N ARG A 69 24.06 1.61 4.02
CA ARG A 69 23.12 0.96 3.11
C ARG A 69 22.48 -0.29 3.73
N SER A 70 23.28 -1.11 4.41
CA SER A 70 22.79 -2.27 5.14
C SER A 70 21.91 -1.86 6.32
N LEU A 71 22.32 -0.85 7.09
CA LEU A 71 21.58 -0.36 8.26
C LEU A 71 20.19 0.18 7.90
N VAL A 72 20.07 1.03 6.87
CA VAL A 72 18.77 1.60 6.46
C VAL A 72 17.80 0.56 5.90
N SER A 73 18.29 -0.62 5.56
CA SER A 73 17.51 -1.76 5.09
C SER A 73 17.31 -2.82 6.18
N SER A 74 17.84 -2.61 7.40
CA SER A 74 17.87 -3.64 8.43
C SER A 74 16.54 -3.74 9.19
N PRO A 75 16.06 -4.96 9.51
CA PRO A 75 14.87 -5.14 10.35
C PRO A 75 15.00 -4.49 11.74
N GLU A 76 16.21 -4.46 12.30
CA GLU A 76 16.52 -3.91 13.62
C GLU A 76 16.22 -2.41 13.68
N LEU A 77 16.47 -1.68 12.59
CA LEU A 77 16.14 -0.26 12.47
C LEU A 77 14.64 -0.03 12.58
N TYR A 78 13.85 -0.81 11.86
CA TYR A 78 12.38 -0.69 11.88
C TYR A 78 11.77 -1.13 13.21
N LYS A 79 12.35 -2.15 13.87
CA LYS A 79 11.98 -2.52 15.24
C LYS A 79 12.26 -1.37 16.21
N THR A 80 13.43 -0.74 16.11
CA THR A 80 13.82 0.40 16.94
C THR A 80 12.88 1.58 16.73
N ARG A 81 12.57 1.94 15.49
CA ARG A 81 11.61 3.00 15.18
C ARG A 81 10.24 2.74 15.78
N SER A 82 9.72 1.53 15.62
CA SER A 82 8.43 1.13 16.19
C SER A 82 8.44 1.19 17.72
N LEU A 83 9.53 0.75 18.36
CA LEU A 83 9.66 0.74 19.82
C LEU A 83 9.65 2.15 20.42
N PHE A 84 10.29 3.11 19.76
CA PHE A 84 10.40 4.50 20.23
C PHE A 84 9.35 5.45 19.64
N GLY A 85 8.41 4.94 18.85
CA GLY A 85 7.37 5.77 18.22
C GLY A 85 7.90 6.73 17.15
N PHE A 86 9.04 6.44 16.53
CA PHE A 86 9.58 7.22 15.40
C PHE A 86 8.95 6.81 14.07
N THR A 87 7.66 6.50 14.08
CA THR A 87 6.94 6.12 12.86
C THR A 87 6.57 7.37 12.06
N GLU A 88 6.64 7.27 10.73
CA GLU A 88 6.23 8.36 9.85
C GLU A 88 5.41 7.83 8.67
N SER A 89 4.61 8.70 8.06
CA SER A 89 3.92 8.38 6.82
C SER A 89 4.94 8.32 5.68
N CYS A 90 4.98 7.18 4.99
CA CYS A 90 5.84 6.93 3.84
C CYS A 90 5.00 6.80 2.58
N LEU A 91 5.26 7.67 1.61
CA LEU A 91 4.51 7.68 0.37
C LEU A 91 5.02 6.61 -0.60
N TYR A 92 4.10 5.83 -1.15
CA TYR A 92 4.34 4.84 -2.19
C TYR A 92 3.51 5.18 -3.44
N VAL A 93 4.17 5.09 -4.58
CA VAL A 93 3.59 5.37 -5.89
C VAL A 93 3.76 4.12 -6.76
N CYS A 94 2.64 3.54 -7.17
CA CYS A 94 2.60 2.40 -8.08
C CYS A 94 2.41 2.91 -9.51
N PHE A 95 3.29 2.48 -10.40
CA PHE A 95 3.22 2.72 -11.83
C PHE A 95 2.83 1.45 -12.57
N THR A 96 2.37 1.62 -13.82
CA THR A 96 2.15 0.51 -14.75
C THR A 96 3.36 -0.43 -14.81
N LYS A 97 3.08 -1.73 -15.00
CA LYS A 97 4.06 -2.83 -14.93
C LYS A 97 4.66 -3.01 -13.52
N ASP A 98 3.89 -2.70 -12.49
CA ASP A 98 4.22 -2.89 -11.07
C ASP A 98 5.55 -2.26 -10.66
N LEU A 99 5.82 -1.07 -11.19
CA LEU A 99 7.00 -0.30 -10.82
C LEU A 99 6.67 0.56 -9.59
N TRP A 100 7.25 0.19 -8.47
CA TRP A 100 7.07 0.89 -7.20
C TRP A 100 8.12 1.97 -6.99
N TYR A 101 7.66 3.11 -6.49
CA TYR A 101 8.51 4.24 -6.10
C TYR A 101 8.10 4.75 -4.73
N THR A 102 9.04 5.39 -4.06
CA THR A 102 8.79 6.12 -2.81
C THR A 102 9.33 7.55 -2.94
N LEU A 103 8.71 8.47 -2.21
CA LEU A 103 9.17 9.86 -2.14
C LEU A 103 10.47 9.92 -1.33
N CYS A 104 11.44 10.71 -1.79
CA CYS A 104 12.68 10.95 -1.08
C CYS A 104 13.22 12.36 -1.34
N ARG A 105 14.24 12.76 -0.56
CA ARG A 105 15.05 13.94 -0.85
C ARG A 105 16.06 13.62 -1.95
N LYS A 106 16.26 14.56 -2.88
CA LYS A 106 17.30 14.48 -3.91
C LYS A 106 18.68 14.37 -3.22
N PRO A 107 19.50 13.35 -3.52
CA PRO A 107 20.82 13.21 -2.90
C PRO A 107 21.81 14.31 -3.31
N ASP A 108 21.78 14.74 -4.58
CA ASP A 108 22.89 15.48 -5.21
C ASP A 108 22.51 16.88 -5.76
N LYS A 109 21.94 17.81 -4.97
CA LYS A 109 21.81 19.21 -5.45
C LYS A 109 21.99 20.29 -4.38
N THR A 110 22.90 21.22 -4.69
CA THR A 110 22.71 22.66 -4.52
C THR A 110 21.32 23.01 -5.07
N LEU A 111 20.36 23.33 -4.19
CA LEU A 111 18.98 23.63 -4.58
C LEU A 111 18.99 24.70 -5.67
N LYS A 112 18.59 24.34 -6.89
CA LYS A 112 18.23 25.36 -7.89
C LYS A 112 17.02 26.11 -7.34
N SER A 113 17.05 27.44 -7.43
CA SER A 113 15.95 28.30 -6.99
C SER A 113 14.61 27.77 -7.53
N GLY A 114 13.65 27.50 -6.63
CA GLY A 114 12.31 27.00 -6.96
C GLY A 114 12.09 25.49 -6.99
N SER A 115 13.09 24.62 -6.75
CA SER A 115 12.85 23.17 -6.56
C SER A 115 12.54 22.85 -5.10
N SER A 116 11.53 22.00 -4.86
CA SER A 116 11.19 21.50 -3.52
C SER A 116 12.28 20.61 -2.89
N GLY A 117 13.16 20.03 -3.71
CA GLY A 117 14.16 19.04 -3.29
C GLY A 117 13.64 17.60 -3.22
N TYR A 118 12.40 17.31 -3.62
CA TYR A 118 11.83 15.96 -3.64
C TYR A 118 12.01 15.21 -4.96
N ALA A 119 12.20 13.90 -4.88
CA ALA A 119 12.28 13.00 -6.02
C ALA A 119 11.58 11.66 -5.73
N LEU A 120 11.38 10.85 -6.77
CA LEU A 120 10.92 9.47 -6.65
C LEU A 120 12.10 8.50 -6.77
N ALA A 121 12.41 7.81 -5.66
CA ALA A 121 13.36 6.70 -5.64
C ALA A 121 12.63 5.39 -6.00
N ARG A 122 13.26 4.58 -6.85
CA ARG A 122 12.70 3.26 -7.21
C ARG A 122 12.81 2.33 -6.00
N VAL A 123 11.72 1.67 -5.67
CA VAL A 123 11.69 0.61 -4.66
C VAL A 123 11.97 -0.72 -5.39
N PRO A 124 13.05 -1.44 -5.04
CA PRO A 124 13.38 -2.71 -5.68
C PRO A 124 12.45 -3.79 -5.14
N VAL A 125 11.26 -3.91 -5.75
CA VAL A 125 10.29 -4.96 -5.45
C VAL A 125 10.40 -6.05 -6.53
N PRO A 126 11.21 -7.11 -6.35
CA PRO A 126 11.30 -8.19 -7.32
C PRO A 126 9.98 -8.97 -7.39
N ASN A 127 9.71 -9.59 -8.53
CA ASN A 127 8.62 -10.56 -8.72
C ASN A 127 7.21 -10.03 -8.42
N SER A 128 6.91 -8.79 -8.84
CA SER A 128 5.55 -8.29 -8.71
C SER A 128 4.56 -9.17 -9.49
N PRO A 129 3.45 -9.60 -8.86
CA PRO A 129 2.52 -10.54 -9.46
C PRO A 129 1.78 -9.91 -10.65
N SER A 130 1.94 -10.50 -11.84
CA SER A 130 1.21 -10.10 -13.04
C SER A 130 -0.30 -10.26 -12.83
N SER A 131 -1.07 -9.23 -13.15
CA SER A 131 -2.52 -9.22 -12.95
C SER A 131 -3.25 -8.37 -13.99
N VAL A 132 -4.49 -8.75 -14.30
CA VAL A 132 -5.36 -8.03 -15.25
C VAL A 132 -6.10 -6.90 -14.54
N PHE A 133 -6.50 -7.16 -13.30
CA PHE A 133 -7.22 -6.23 -12.46
C PHE A 133 -6.69 -6.35 -11.04
N ARG A 134 -6.46 -5.21 -10.37
CA ARG A 134 -6.02 -5.21 -8.98
C ARG A 134 -6.58 -4.05 -8.18
N LYS A 135 -6.76 -4.28 -6.89
CA LYS A 135 -7.02 -3.24 -5.88
C LYS A 135 -5.92 -3.30 -4.84
N VAL A 136 -5.30 -2.16 -4.59
CA VAL A 136 -4.26 -2.02 -3.58
C VAL A 136 -4.72 -1.09 -2.47
N VAL A 137 -4.46 -1.49 -1.22
CA VAL A 137 -4.76 -0.71 -0.02
C VAL A 137 -3.58 -0.77 0.94
N ALA A 138 -3.37 0.27 1.74
CA ALA A 138 -2.32 0.31 2.75
C ALA A 138 -2.93 0.08 4.14
N VAL A 139 -2.31 -0.79 4.94
CA VAL A 139 -2.67 -1.02 6.35
C VAL A 139 -1.39 -1.09 7.16
N GLY A 140 -1.19 -0.13 8.07
CA GLY A 140 0.03 -0.01 8.85
C GLY A 140 1.26 0.10 7.96
N SER A 141 2.23 -0.80 8.16
CA SER A 141 3.48 -0.85 7.39
C SER A 141 3.40 -1.66 6.09
N ASN A 142 2.21 -2.13 5.70
CA ASN A 142 2.03 -3.10 4.63
C ASN A 142 1.11 -2.56 3.54
N ILE A 143 1.36 -2.99 2.31
CA ILE A 143 0.47 -2.75 1.18
C ILE A 143 -0.12 -4.09 0.76
N TYR A 144 -1.45 -4.17 0.74
CA TYR A 144 -2.18 -5.36 0.34
C TYR A 144 -2.61 -5.20 -1.11
N ASN A 145 -2.31 -6.20 -1.93
CA ASN A 145 -2.68 -6.28 -3.32
C ASN A 145 -3.67 -7.43 -3.51
N ILE A 146 -4.91 -7.10 -3.87
CA ILE A 146 -5.95 -8.07 -4.21
C ILE A 146 -6.08 -8.04 -5.73
N ALA A 147 -5.65 -9.11 -6.37
CA ALA A 147 -5.42 -9.13 -7.80
C ALA A 147 -6.06 -10.34 -8.47
N MET A 148 -6.69 -10.09 -9.61
CA MET A 148 -7.22 -11.14 -10.48
C MET A 148 -6.09 -11.68 -11.36
N PRO A 149 -5.80 -13.00 -11.29
CA PRO A 149 -4.80 -13.62 -12.16
C PRO A 149 -5.18 -13.51 -13.64
N THR A 150 -4.18 -13.48 -14.51
CA THR A 150 -4.37 -13.37 -15.97
C THR A 150 -5.08 -14.57 -16.58
N PHE A 151 -5.06 -15.73 -15.91
CA PHE A 151 -5.74 -16.94 -16.36
C PHE A 151 -7.13 -17.02 -15.73
N LEU A 152 -8.16 -17.02 -16.58
CA LEU A 152 -9.58 -16.95 -16.22
C LEU A 152 -10.11 -18.27 -15.63
N SER A 153 -9.82 -18.55 -14.35
CA SER A 153 -10.51 -19.59 -13.55
C SER A 153 -9.99 -19.69 -12.11
N VAL A 154 -9.42 -18.62 -11.55
CA VAL A 154 -8.77 -18.66 -10.23
C VAL A 154 -9.30 -17.53 -9.36
N LEU A 155 -9.54 -17.85 -8.09
CA LEU A 155 -9.88 -16.88 -7.05
C LEU A 155 -8.91 -15.68 -7.05
N PRO A 156 -9.38 -14.45 -6.78
CA PRO A 156 -8.51 -13.30 -6.59
C PRO A 156 -7.42 -13.59 -5.55
N ARG A 157 -6.16 -13.42 -5.95
CA ARG A 157 -5.00 -13.66 -5.08
C ARG A 157 -4.74 -12.44 -4.23
N VAL A 158 -4.21 -12.69 -3.04
CA VAL A 158 -3.84 -11.64 -2.08
C VAL A 158 -2.35 -11.75 -1.82
N SER A 159 -1.63 -10.69 -2.13
CA SER A 159 -0.20 -10.56 -1.83
C SER A 159 0.02 -9.32 -0.97
N ILE A 160 0.93 -9.40 -0.01
CA ILE A 160 1.26 -8.35 0.94
C ILE A 160 2.69 -7.89 0.65
N LEU A 161 2.86 -6.62 0.31
CA LEU A 161 4.16 -5.97 0.24
C LEU A 161 4.53 -5.44 1.62
N ASP A 162 5.50 -6.09 2.26
CA ASP A 162 6.13 -5.58 3.47
C ASP A 162 6.99 -4.37 3.09
N CYS A 163 6.62 -3.18 3.57
CA CYS A 163 7.31 -1.94 3.21
C CYS A 163 8.61 -1.70 4.01
N LYS A 164 8.94 -2.57 4.97
CA LYS A 164 10.20 -2.57 5.72
C LYS A 164 11.28 -3.32 4.93
N SER A 165 10.95 -4.49 4.41
CA SER A 165 11.87 -5.32 3.61
C SER A 165 11.74 -5.15 2.09
N HIS A 166 10.67 -4.49 1.63
CA HIS A 166 10.29 -4.37 0.21
C HIS A 166 10.11 -5.72 -0.50
N SER A 167 9.56 -6.71 0.21
CA SER A 167 9.30 -8.06 -0.31
C SER A 167 7.82 -8.42 -0.28
N TRP A 168 7.38 -9.18 -1.29
CA TRP A 168 6.04 -9.76 -1.33
C TRP A 168 5.92 -11.01 -0.45
N ILE A 169 4.79 -11.12 0.25
CA ILE A 169 4.38 -12.27 1.05
C ILE A 169 2.99 -12.69 0.57
N GLU A 170 2.80 -13.96 0.23
CA GLU A 170 1.47 -14.48 -0.12
C GLU A 170 0.56 -14.52 1.12
N ALA A 171 -0.71 -14.22 0.93
CA ALA A 171 -1.76 -14.32 1.93
C ALA A 171 -2.92 -15.20 1.42
N PRO A 172 -3.83 -15.64 2.30
CA PRO A 172 -4.99 -16.41 1.85
C PRO A 172 -5.77 -15.67 0.78
N SER A 173 -5.99 -16.33 -0.35
CA SER A 173 -6.80 -15.81 -1.46
C SER A 173 -8.21 -15.47 -1.01
N LEU A 174 -8.86 -14.56 -1.74
CA LEU A 174 -10.26 -14.25 -1.52
C LEU A 174 -11.10 -15.54 -1.64
N PRO A 175 -12.00 -15.87 -0.70
CA PRO A 175 -12.72 -17.14 -0.69
C PRO A 175 -13.86 -17.22 -1.71
N VAL A 176 -14.07 -16.16 -2.49
CA VAL A 176 -15.13 -16.03 -3.49
C VAL A 176 -14.59 -15.55 -4.83
N GLU A 177 -15.21 -16.00 -5.92
CA GLU A 177 -14.91 -15.50 -7.26
C GLU A 177 -15.52 -14.11 -7.45
N LEU A 178 -14.69 -13.09 -7.62
CA LEU A 178 -15.13 -11.75 -8.00
C LEU A 178 -14.46 -11.33 -9.30
N HIS A 179 -15.28 -10.81 -10.22
CA HIS A 179 -14.82 -10.34 -11.53
C HIS A 179 -14.77 -8.81 -11.61
N SER A 180 -15.45 -8.12 -10.70
CA SER A 180 -15.35 -6.68 -10.51
C SER A 180 -15.48 -6.41 -9.02
N PHE A 181 -14.50 -5.72 -8.41
CA PHE A 181 -14.49 -5.52 -6.96
C PHE A 181 -13.79 -4.23 -6.56
N SER A 182 -14.02 -3.83 -5.33
CA SER A 182 -13.39 -2.71 -4.67
C SER A 182 -12.97 -3.10 -3.26
N ALA A 183 -11.98 -2.41 -2.71
CA ALA A 183 -11.49 -2.66 -1.36
C ALA A 183 -11.21 -1.35 -0.64
N SER A 184 -11.58 -1.28 0.64
CA SER A 184 -11.25 -0.16 1.53
C SER A 184 -10.94 -0.67 2.94
N VAL A 185 -10.28 0.15 3.73
CA VAL A 185 -9.80 -0.22 5.07
C VAL A 185 -10.70 0.42 6.12
N VAL A 186 -11.22 -0.39 7.04
CA VAL A 186 -11.93 0.07 8.24
C VAL A 186 -11.33 -0.63 9.44
N ASP A 187 -10.88 0.15 10.42
CA ASP A 187 -10.32 -0.36 11.68
C ASP A 187 -9.30 -1.50 11.50
N HIS A 188 -8.29 -1.26 10.65
CA HIS A 188 -7.25 -2.23 10.29
C HIS A 188 -7.72 -3.51 9.56
N LYS A 189 -9.01 -3.66 9.25
CA LYS A 189 -9.52 -4.75 8.42
C LYS A 189 -9.77 -4.26 6.99
N ILE A 190 -9.61 -5.16 6.03
CA ILE A 190 -9.82 -4.86 4.61
C ILE A 190 -11.18 -5.39 4.21
N TYR A 191 -12.08 -4.49 3.84
CA TYR A 191 -13.42 -4.79 3.40
C TYR A 191 -13.42 -4.87 1.88
N VAL A 192 -13.87 -5.99 1.33
CA VAL A 192 -13.92 -6.25 -0.11
C VAL A 192 -15.36 -6.49 -0.51
N ALA A 193 -15.81 -5.75 -1.51
CA ALA A 193 -17.12 -5.99 -2.10
C ALA A 193 -17.05 -5.91 -3.61
N GLY A 194 -17.85 -6.74 -4.26
CA GLY A 194 -17.86 -6.81 -5.70
C GLY A 194 -18.98 -7.68 -6.24
N PHE A 195 -18.90 -7.93 -7.54
CA PHE A 195 -19.87 -8.68 -8.29
C PHE A 195 -19.21 -9.89 -8.97
N ASP A 196 -19.84 -11.04 -8.78
CA ASP A 196 -19.56 -12.24 -9.54
C ASP A 196 -20.39 -12.25 -10.83
N HIS A 197 -19.71 -12.18 -11.97
CA HIS A 197 -20.34 -12.23 -13.29
C HIS A 197 -20.90 -13.60 -13.68
N ARG A 198 -20.45 -14.68 -13.04
CA ARG A 198 -20.93 -16.05 -13.33
C ARG A 198 -22.22 -16.35 -12.58
N LEU A 199 -22.23 -16.05 -11.28
CA LEU A 199 -23.41 -16.26 -10.43
C LEU A 199 -24.39 -15.07 -10.45
N MET A 200 -24.02 -13.97 -11.13
CA MET A 200 -24.78 -12.72 -11.18
C MET A 200 -25.15 -12.22 -9.77
N LYS A 201 -24.19 -12.29 -8.84
CA LYS A 201 -24.43 -12.03 -7.41
C LYS A 201 -23.37 -11.12 -6.81
N ASN A 202 -23.79 -10.25 -5.89
CA ASN A 202 -22.88 -9.48 -5.04
C ASN A 202 -22.26 -10.35 -3.94
N SER A 203 -20.97 -10.18 -3.68
CA SER A 203 -20.31 -10.71 -2.48
C SER A 203 -19.64 -9.62 -1.67
N PHE A 204 -19.47 -9.92 -0.39
CA PHE A 204 -18.85 -9.04 0.59
C PHE A 204 -18.04 -9.89 1.58
N GLU A 205 -16.74 -9.63 1.65
CA GLU A 205 -15.79 -10.36 2.48
C GLU A 205 -14.94 -9.37 3.28
N VAL A 206 -14.56 -9.77 4.50
CA VAL A 206 -13.68 -8.96 5.36
C VAL A 206 -12.41 -9.74 5.66
N PHE A 207 -11.26 -9.15 5.37
CA PHE A 207 -9.97 -9.71 5.72
C PHE A 207 -9.43 -9.05 6.97
N ASP A 208 -9.24 -9.85 8.01
CA ASP A 208 -8.55 -9.42 9.22
C ASP A 208 -7.04 -9.43 8.98
N THR A 209 -6.41 -8.26 9.02
CA THR A 209 -4.98 -8.13 8.68
C THR A 209 -4.05 -8.68 9.76
N GLN A 210 -4.53 -8.82 11.00
CA GLN A 210 -3.76 -9.34 12.12
C GLN A 210 -3.77 -10.87 12.13
N THR A 211 -4.96 -11.46 12.01
CA THR A 211 -5.11 -12.93 12.00
C THR A 211 -4.87 -13.54 10.62
N ARG A 212 -4.95 -12.73 9.56
CA ARG A 212 -4.90 -13.13 8.14
C ARG A 212 -6.01 -14.12 7.76
N VAL A 213 -7.19 -13.95 8.36
CA VAL A 213 -8.37 -14.78 8.11
C VAL A 213 -9.43 -13.96 7.39
N TRP A 214 -10.19 -14.63 6.52
CA TRP A 214 -11.37 -14.08 5.87
C TRP A 214 -12.62 -14.40 6.69
N ASP A 215 -13.36 -13.35 7.03
CA ASP A 215 -14.71 -13.45 7.55
C ASP A 215 -15.68 -13.27 6.37
N SER A 216 -16.42 -14.33 6.06
CA SER A 216 -17.45 -14.31 5.02
C SER A 216 -18.79 -13.93 5.61
N PHE A 217 -19.40 -12.89 5.05
CA PHE A 217 -20.75 -12.49 5.41
C PHE A 217 -21.66 -12.80 4.24
N SER A 218 -22.75 -13.53 4.49
CA SER A 218 -23.78 -13.67 3.46
C SER A 218 -24.31 -12.28 3.15
N SER A 219 -24.14 -11.81 1.91
CA SER A 219 -24.87 -10.64 1.46
C SER A 219 -26.36 -10.91 1.66
N ASP A 220 -27.01 -10.10 2.49
CA ASP A 220 -28.46 -9.94 2.37
C ASP A 220 -28.73 -9.67 0.90
N LYS A 221 -29.71 -10.38 0.32
CA LYS A 221 -30.04 -10.37 -1.10
C LYS A 221 -30.36 -8.94 -1.57
N ARG A 222 -29.32 -8.16 -1.86
CA ARG A 222 -29.43 -6.83 -2.45
C ARG A 222 -29.20 -7.00 -3.94
N GLU A 223 -30.23 -6.64 -4.69
CA GLU A 223 -30.29 -6.78 -6.14
C GLU A 223 -29.38 -5.74 -6.83
N GLU A 224 -29.02 -4.65 -6.15
CA GLU A 224 -28.21 -3.60 -6.75
C GLU A 224 -26.77 -4.06 -6.99
N ARG A 225 -26.35 -4.11 -8.26
CA ARG A 225 -24.98 -4.48 -8.64
C ARG A 225 -23.95 -3.50 -8.07
N ILE A 226 -22.98 -4.03 -7.32
CA ILE A 226 -21.83 -3.30 -6.78
C ILE A 226 -20.86 -2.95 -7.90
N LYS A 227 -20.35 -1.71 -7.89
CA LYS A 227 -19.32 -1.19 -8.80
C LYS A 227 -17.93 -1.26 -8.15
N GLU A 228 -16.91 -1.05 -8.95
CA GLU A 228 -15.49 -1.14 -8.55
C GLU A 228 -14.96 0.06 -7.74
N LYS A 229 -15.82 0.66 -6.90
CA LYS A 229 -15.52 1.85 -6.11
C LYS A 229 -16.03 1.70 -4.68
N SER A 230 -15.13 1.91 -3.74
CA SER A 230 -15.43 1.99 -2.33
C SER A 230 -14.56 3.03 -1.64
N VAL A 231 -15.02 3.44 -0.46
CA VAL A 231 -14.30 4.31 0.48
C VAL A 231 -14.66 3.91 1.92
N SER A 232 -13.83 4.31 2.87
CA SER A 232 -14.16 4.24 4.30
C SER A 232 -14.30 5.63 4.87
N ILE A 233 -15.44 5.90 5.51
CA ILE A 233 -15.78 7.20 6.12
C ILE A 233 -16.48 6.90 7.43
N ASP A 234 -16.10 7.60 8.50
CA ASP A 234 -16.71 7.48 9.84
C ASP A 234 -16.79 6.03 10.36
N GLY A 235 -15.75 5.24 10.08
CA GLY A 235 -15.71 3.83 10.49
C GLY A 235 -16.68 2.92 9.75
N LYS A 236 -17.26 3.37 8.63
CA LYS A 236 -18.18 2.60 7.79
C LYS A 236 -17.59 2.33 6.41
N PHE A 237 -17.88 1.16 5.87
CA PHE A 237 -17.43 0.75 4.53
C PHE A 237 -18.49 1.11 3.49
N HIS A 238 -18.17 2.05 2.60
CA HIS A 238 -19.07 2.56 1.59
C HIS A 238 -18.75 1.97 0.23
N VAL A 239 -19.76 1.46 -0.49
CA VAL A 239 -19.64 0.90 -1.83
C VAL A 239 -20.59 1.58 -2.79
N VAL A 240 -20.11 1.88 -4.00
CA VAL A 240 -20.95 2.46 -5.05
C VAL A 240 -21.72 1.35 -5.76
N THR A 241 -23.01 1.55 -6.00
CA THR A 241 -23.87 0.63 -6.77
C THR A 241 -24.40 1.30 -8.05
N ASN A 242 -25.27 0.62 -8.77
CA ASN A 242 -26.02 1.23 -9.87
C ASN A 242 -27.04 2.28 -9.40
N GLU A 243 -27.55 2.15 -8.18
CA GLU A 243 -28.65 2.99 -7.66
C GLU A 243 -28.18 4.06 -6.67
N GLY A 244 -26.97 3.95 -6.14
CA GLY A 244 -26.47 4.91 -5.16
C GLY A 244 -25.19 4.47 -4.47
N VAL A 245 -25.11 4.71 -3.18
CA VAL A 245 -24.02 4.30 -2.31
C VAL A 245 -24.60 3.55 -1.12
N LEU A 246 -24.05 2.39 -0.80
CA LEU A 246 -24.40 1.63 0.39
C LEU A 246 -23.27 1.76 1.42
N ALA A 247 -23.62 1.99 2.69
CA ALA A 247 -22.69 2.04 3.80
C ALA A 247 -22.91 0.87 4.74
N TYR A 248 -21.91 0.02 4.91
CA TYR A 248 -21.88 -1.02 5.93
C TYR A 248 -21.32 -0.45 7.22
N ASP A 249 -22.07 -0.58 8.31
CA ASP A 249 -21.61 -0.29 9.66
C ASP A 249 -21.15 -1.60 10.33
N PRO A 250 -19.83 -1.82 10.52
CA PRO A 250 -19.32 -3.02 11.15
C PRO A 250 -19.76 -3.21 12.60
N LYS A 251 -20.10 -2.12 13.30
CA LYS A 251 -20.55 -2.19 14.70
C LYS A 251 -21.98 -2.71 14.81
N GLN A 252 -22.81 -2.39 13.83
CA GLN A 252 -24.21 -2.82 13.78
C GLN A 252 -24.42 -4.07 12.91
N GLY A 253 -23.46 -4.40 12.06
CA GLY A 253 -23.59 -5.47 11.07
C GLY A 253 -24.65 -5.17 10.00
N LYS A 254 -24.92 -3.89 9.71
CA LYS A 254 -26.02 -3.47 8.84
C LYS A 254 -25.55 -2.59 7.70
N TRP A 255 -26.29 -2.66 6.60
CA TRP A 255 -26.11 -1.85 5.41
C TRP A 255 -27.19 -0.77 5.32
N ASP A 256 -26.80 0.48 5.15
CA ASP A 256 -27.68 1.63 4.99
C ASP A 256 -27.49 2.27 3.62
N MET A 257 -28.58 2.77 3.01
CA MET A 257 -28.50 3.54 1.78
C MET A 257 -28.05 4.97 2.09
N VAL A 258 -27.02 5.45 1.40
CA VAL A 258 -26.51 6.82 1.51
C VAL A 258 -27.12 7.66 0.39
N VAL A 259 -27.96 8.61 0.79
CA VAL A 259 -28.57 9.61 -0.11
C VAL A 259 -27.63 10.82 -0.24
N GLY A 260 -27.56 11.44 -1.41
CA GLY A 260 -26.84 12.71 -1.59
C GLY A 260 -25.81 12.80 -2.71
N GLY A 261 -25.84 11.89 -3.70
CA GLY A 261 -24.95 12.00 -4.86
C GLY A 261 -23.45 11.88 -4.54
N MET A 262 -23.08 11.26 -3.41
CA MET A 262 -21.69 11.01 -3.00
C MET A 262 -20.87 10.36 -4.12
N CYS A 263 -21.45 9.40 -4.84
CA CYS A 263 -20.78 8.72 -5.95
C CYS A 263 -20.50 9.58 -7.18
N GLY A 264 -21.09 10.79 -7.29
CA GLY A 264 -21.06 11.62 -8.48
C GLY A 264 -19.66 12.06 -8.93
N LEU A 265 -18.74 12.29 -7.98
CA LEU A 265 -17.34 12.65 -8.30
C LEU A 265 -16.33 11.54 -7.98
N MET A 266 -16.76 10.38 -7.51
CA MET A 266 -15.86 9.24 -7.32
C MET A 266 -15.56 8.61 -8.68
N CYS A 267 -14.52 9.07 -9.41
CA CYS A 267 -14.15 8.55 -10.74
C CYS A 267 -12.69 8.08 -10.78
N SER A 268 -12.42 6.90 -11.33
CA SER A 268 -11.06 6.34 -11.38
C SER A 268 -10.37 6.40 -10.00
N ASP A 269 -9.16 6.97 -9.90
CA ASP A 269 -8.38 7.16 -8.67
C ASP A 269 -8.07 8.65 -8.41
N ASP A 270 -8.94 9.56 -8.88
CA ASP A 270 -8.82 11.01 -8.66
C ASP A 270 -9.49 11.50 -7.36
N TYR A 271 -9.80 10.57 -6.46
CA TYR A 271 -10.43 10.80 -5.17
C TYR A 271 -9.66 10.10 -4.05
N CYS A 272 -9.78 10.62 -2.84
CA CYS A 272 -9.23 10.00 -1.63
C CYS A 272 -10.05 10.40 -0.41
N VAL A 273 -9.93 9.63 0.68
CA VAL A 273 -10.46 10.04 1.98
C VAL A 273 -9.31 10.47 2.86
N ILE A 274 -9.44 11.64 3.48
CA ILE A 274 -8.46 12.18 4.44
C ILE A 274 -9.25 12.69 5.64
N GLY A 275 -8.95 12.16 6.84
CA GLY A 275 -9.63 12.56 8.08
C GLY A 275 -11.16 12.44 8.00
N ASN A 276 -11.66 11.31 7.49
CA ASN A 276 -13.09 11.04 7.24
C ASN A 276 -13.79 11.98 6.24
N VAL A 277 -13.05 12.80 5.48
CA VAL A 277 -13.62 13.63 4.42
C VAL A 277 -13.22 13.08 3.07
N LEU A 278 -14.20 12.90 2.18
CA LEU A 278 -13.98 12.48 0.80
C LEU A 278 -13.62 13.69 -0.07
N TYR A 279 -12.48 13.63 -0.73
CA TYR A 279 -11.99 14.62 -1.67
C TYR A 279 -11.94 14.05 -3.08
N SER A 280 -12.13 14.89 -4.09
CA SER A 280 -11.97 14.54 -5.50
C SER A 280 -11.52 15.75 -6.32
N VAL A 281 -10.92 15.50 -7.48
CA VAL A 281 -10.69 16.52 -8.50
C VAL A 281 -11.62 16.31 -9.69
N TYR A 282 -12.30 17.38 -10.10
CA TYR A 282 -13.13 17.41 -11.30
C TYR A 282 -12.84 18.65 -12.12
N GLU A 283 -12.54 18.49 -13.41
CA GLU A 283 -12.19 19.61 -14.32
C GLU A 283 -11.05 20.51 -13.79
N GLY A 284 -10.12 19.92 -13.05
CA GLY A 284 -9.01 20.63 -12.40
C GLY A 284 -9.36 21.38 -11.11
N VAL A 285 -10.62 21.30 -10.66
CA VAL A 285 -11.10 21.90 -9.41
C VAL A 285 -11.12 20.83 -8.31
N PHE A 286 -10.49 21.13 -7.18
CA PHE A 286 -10.52 20.28 -5.99
C PHE A 286 -11.83 20.49 -5.25
N LYS A 287 -12.48 19.39 -4.88
CA LYS A 287 -13.76 19.37 -4.19
C LYS A 287 -13.71 18.41 -3.01
N TRP A 288 -14.55 18.66 -2.03
CA TRP A 288 -14.78 17.78 -0.90
C TRP A 288 -16.28 17.54 -0.70
N TYR A 289 -16.64 16.36 -0.22
CA TYR A 289 -18.03 16.00 0.03
C TYR A 289 -18.44 16.41 1.44
N ASP A 290 -19.40 17.31 1.53
CA ASP A 290 -20.02 17.74 2.76
C ASP A 290 -21.11 16.74 3.14
N THR A 291 -20.83 15.88 4.13
CA THR A 291 -21.75 14.81 4.56
C THR A 291 -23.02 15.35 5.21
N GLU A 292 -22.95 16.50 5.88
CA GLU A 292 -24.10 17.17 6.50
C GLU A 292 -25.01 17.76 5.43
N ARG A 293 -24.43 18.47 4.46
CA ARG A 293 -25.17 19.10 3.35
C ARG A 293 -25.47 18.17 2.19
N ARG A 294 -24.90 16.96 2.19
CA ARG A 294 -25.04 15.94 1.14
C ARG A 294 -24.70 16.50 -0.25
N THR A 295 -23.61 17.26 -0.34
CA THR A 295 -23.23 17.93 -1.59
C THR A 295 -21.71 18.11 -1.69
N TRP A 296 -21.23 18.28 -2.93
CA TRP A 296 -19.83 18.58 -3.20
C TRP A 296 -19.57 20.09 -3.14
N ARG A 297 -18.54 20.48 -2.39
CA ARG A 297 -18.11 21.87 -2.21
C ARG A 297 -16.69 22.06 -2.72
N ASP A 298 -16.38 23.26 -3.17
CA ASP A 298 -15.04 23.59 -3.65
C ASP A 298 -14.07 23.73 -2.48
N LEU A 299 -12.87 23.16 -2.65
CA LEU A 299 -11.75 23.34 -1.73
C LEU A 299 -11.15 24.73 -1.95
N GLN A 300 -11.10 25.55 -0.91
CA GLN A 300 -10.58 26.92 -0.97
C GLN A 300 -9.08 26.97 -0.68
N GLY A 301 -8.45 28.14 -0.88
CA GLY A 301 -7.12 28.42 -0.33
C GLY A 301 -5.90 27.92 -1.11
N LEU A 302 -6.08 27.21 -2.23
CA LEU A 302 -5.01 26.61 -3.06
C LEU A 302 -4.13 27.63 -3.84
N VAL A 303 -3.88 28.79 -3.24
CA VAL A 303 -3.03 29.85 -3.80
C VAL A 303 -1.63 29.30 -4.05
N GLY A 304 -1.11 29.53 -5.26
CA GLY A 304 0.22 29.08 -5.68
C GLY A 304 0.26 27.66 -6.28
N LEU A 305 -0.85 26.90 -6.24
CA LEU A 305 -0.92 25.64 -7.00
C LEU A 305 -1.04 25.97 -8.50
N PRO A 306 -0.20 25.39 -9.37
CA PRO A 306 -0.36 25.58 -10.80
C PRO A 306 -1.66 24.94 -11.31
N ASN A 307 -2.17 25.43 -12.44
CA ASN A 307 -3.30 24.80 -13.11
C ASN A 307 -2.96 23.34 -13.47
N ILE A 308 -3.69 22.42 -12.84
CA ILE A 308 -3.59 21.00 -13.14
C ILE A 308 -4.42 20.65 -14.38
N THR A 309 -4.12 19.51 -14.99
CA THR A 309 -4.85 19.00 -16.15
C THR A 309 -6.34 18.77 -15.84
N ARG A 310 -7.21 19.01 -16.81
CA ARG A 310 -8.64 18.65 -16.71
C ARG A 310 -8.91 17.15 -16.91
N ARG A 311 -7.92 16.43 -17.46
CA ARG A 311 -8.00 14.99 -17.75
C ARG A 311 -7.86 14.16 -16.47
N ARG A 312 -8.98 13.71 -15.93
CA ARG A 312 -9.11 12.97 -14.66
C ARG A 312 -8.23 11.71 -14.62
N GLU A 313 -8.05 11.02 -15.74
CA GLU A 313 -7.21 9.82 -15.84
C GLU A 313 -5.73 10.08 -15.52
N PHE A 314 -5.29 11.34 -15.59
CA PHE A 314 -3.92 11.76 -15.28
C PHE A 314 -3.74 12.28 -13.87
N ILE A 315 -4.79 12.28 -13.04
CA ILE A 315 -4.74 12.76 -11.66
C ILE A 315 -4.84 11.56 -10.71
N ARG A 316 -4.03 11.57 -9.65
CA ARG A 316 -4.13 10.63 -8.53
C ARG A 316 -4.07 11.40 -7.22
N LEU A 317 -5.03 11.15 -6.34
CA LEU A 317 -5.01 11.68 -4.98
C LEU A 317 -4.63 10.58 -3.98
N GLY A 318 -4.07 10.99 -2.85
CA GLY A 318 -3.81 10.11 -1.72
C GLY A 318 -3.75 10.86 -0.40
N ASP A 319 -4.00 10.14 0.68
CA ASP A 319 -3.68 10.58 2.03
C ASP A 319 -2.18 10.40 2.29
N TYR A 320 -1.54 11.46 2.75
CA TYR A 320 -0.15 11.47 3.20
C TYR A 320 -0.06 12.07 4.60
N GLY A 321 -0.42 11.27 5.61
CA GLY A 321 -0.32 11.66 7.02
C GLY A 321 -1.30 12.78 7.41
N GLY A 322 -2.53 12.73 6.88
CA GLY A 322 -3.54 13.77 7.09
C GLY A 322 -3.44 14.94 6.11
N LYS A 323 -2.40 14.97 5.27
CA LYS A 323 -2.27 15.91 4.16
C LYS A 323 -2.72 15.27 2.86
N MET A 324 -3.17 16.10 1.92
CA MET A 324 -3.45 15.65 0.58
C MET A 324 -2.18 15.65 -0.25
N VAL A 325 -1.88 14.52 -0.89
CA VAL A 325 -0.92 14.49 -1.99
C VAL A 325 -1.67 14.36 -3.30
N VAL A 326 -1.28 15.16 -4.29
CA VAL A 326 -1.83 15.10 -5.64
C VAL A 326 -0.71 14.88 -6.65
N PHE A 327 -0.85 13.83 -7.45
CA PHE A 327 -0.02 13.57 -8.62
C PHE A 327 -0.79 13.93 -9.86
N TRP A 328 -0.13 14.62 -10.79
CA TRP A 328 -0.70 14.85 -12.11
C TRP A 328 0.35 14.76 -13.22
N VAL A 329 -0.14 14.43 -14.40
CA VAL A 329 0.70 14.18 -15.57
C VAL A 329 0.52 15.28 -16.62
N HIS A 330 1.63 15.90 -17.02
CA HIS A 330 1.69 16.78 -18.20
C HIS A 330 2.33 16.04 -19.37
N VAL A 331 1.57 15.88 -20.45
CA VAL A 331 2.09 15.36 -21.73
C VAL A 331 2.85 16.50 -22.41
N ILE A 332 4.11 16.26 -22.78
CA ILE A 332 4.95 17.30 -23.42
C ILE A 332 5.08 17.05 -24.92
N TRP A 333 5.39 15.81 -25.30
CA TRP A 333 5.63 15.35 -26.68
C TRP A 333 4.98 13.97 -26.85
N THR A 334 4.91 13.48 -28.08
CA THR A 334 4.34 12.16 -28.43
C THR A 334 4.93 10.97 -27.66
N TYR A 335 6.12 11.09 -27.07
CA TYR A 335 6.81 9.97 -26.39
C TYR A 335 7.05 10.14 -24.89
N TYR A 336 6.82 11.33 -24.32
CA TYR A 336 7.22 11.61 -22.93
C TYR A 336 6.17 12.41 -22.15
N LYS A 337 6.09 12.06 -20.87
CA LYS A 337 5.23 12.67 -19.85
C LYS A 337 6.08 13.18 -18.69
N LYS A 338 5.67 14.31 -18.09
CA LYS A 338 6.19 14.84 -16.83
C LYS A 338 5.21 14.52 -15.72
N ILE A 339 5.74 14.03 -14.61
CA ILE A 339 4.98 13.77 -13.40
C ILE A 339 5.29 14.87 -12.42
N TRP A 340 4.21 15.50 -11.99
CA TRP A 340 4.22 16.50 -10.95
C TRP A 340 3.57 15.95 -9.70
N CYS A 341 3.97 16.49 -8.58
CA CYS A 341 3.39 16.20 -7.29
C CYS A 341 3.28 17.49 -6.48
N ALA A 342 2.23 17.60 -5.69
CA ALA A 342 2.08 18.62 -4.68
C ALA A 342 1.58 18.00 -3.38
N GLU A 343 2.03 18.57 -2.27
CA GLU A 343 1.53 18.29 -0.93
C GLU A 343 0.72 19.49 -0.46
N ILE A 344 -0.48 19.23 0.03
CA ILE A 344 -1.46 20.23 0.43
C ILE A 344 -1.91 19.91 1.85
N SER A 345 -1.61 20.81 2.80
CA SER A 345 -2.17 20.75 4.15
C SER A 345 -3.63 21.18 4.11
N LEU A 346 -4.49 20.53 4.89
CA LEU A 346 -5.92 20.80 4.94
C LEU A 346 -6.30 21.35 6.32
N GLU A 347 -7.10 22.42 6.34
CA GLU A 347 -7.61 23.05 7.54
C GLU A 347 -9.12 23.26 7.42
N ARG A 348 -9.88 22.80 8.41
CA ARG A 348 -11.33 23.04 8.49
C ARG A 348 -11.59 24.26 9.36
N ARG A 349 -12.25 25.27 8.80
CA ARG A 349 -12.59 26.50 9.51
C ARG A 349 -13.88 26.33 10.31
N PRO A 350 -13.87 26.57 11.65
CA PRO A 350 -15.05 26.33 12.49
C PRO A 350 -16.25 27.24 12.20
N ASP A 351 -16.01 28.45 11.70
CA ASP A 351 -17.01 29.48 11.46
C ASP A 351 -17.82 29.24 10.18
N THR A 352 -17.18 28.81 9.09
CA THR A 352 -17.83 28.59 7.80
C THR A 352 -18.05 27.11 7.45
N SER A 353 -17.49 26.20 8.25
CA SER A 353 -17.36 24.77 7.93
C SER A 353 -16.72 24.53 6.55
N GLU A 354 -15.93 25.48 6.05
CA GLU A 354 -15.15 25.32 4.84
C GLU A 354 -13.85 24.59 5.12
N ILE A 355 -13.38 23.87 4.11
CA ILE A 355 -12.05 23.29 4.11
C ILE A 355 -11.18 24.12 3.20
N TRP A 356 -10.05 24.55 3.75
CA TRP A 356 -9.01 25.31 3.07
C TRP A 356 -7.78 24.43 2.88
N GLY A 357 -7.20 24.46 1.69
CA GLY A 357 -5.93 23.83 1.39
C GLY A 357 -4.81 24.86 1.40
N LYS A 358 -3.64 24.50 1.92
CA LYS A 358 -2.39 25.27 1.81
C LYS A 358 -1.37 24.43 1.07
N VAL A 359 -0.86 24.93 -0.06
CA VAL A 359 0.20 24.24 -0.82
C VAL A 359 1.51 24.33 -0.04
N GLU A 360 2.00 23.20 0.45
CA GLU A 360 3.27 23.11 1.17
C GLU A 360 4.45 23.13 0.20
N TRP A 361 4.33 22.37 -0.88
CA TRP A 361 5.27 22.37 -1.98
C TRP A 361 4.63 21.73 -3.22
N PHE A 362 5.21 22.03 -4.39
CA PHE A 362 4.99 21.23 -5.59
C PHE A 362 6.30 21.16 -6.39
N ASP A 363 6.51 20.07 -7.14
CA ASP A 363 7.69 19.91 -7.98
C ASP A 363 7.46 18.87 -9.07
N GLN A 364 8.29 18.95 -10.11
CA GLN A 364 8.38 17.95 -11.14
C GLN A 364 9.28 16.80 -10.66
N LEU A 365 8.67 15.67 -10.30
CA LEU A 365 9.40 14.55 -9.71
C LEU A 365 10.12 13.67 -10.73
N ARG A 366 9.56 13.50 -11.94
CA ARG A 366 10.12 12.58 -12.94
C ARG A 366 9.64 12.85 -14.37
N LYS A 367 10.51 12.57 -15.35
CA LYS A 367 10.13 12.40 -16.76
C LYS A 367 10.02 10.90 -17.06
N ILE A 368 8.91 10.47 -17.65
CA ILE A 368 8.65 9.07 -17.99
C ILE A 368 8.26 8.92 -19.47
N ASN A 369 8.43 7.72 -20.01
CA ASN A 369 7.92 7.37 -21.34
C ASN A 369 6.38 7.34 -21.33
N ILE A 370 5.75 7.66 -22.45
CA ILE A 370 4.28 7.74 -22.60
C ILE A 370 3.55 6.46 -22.20
N ASN A 371 4.20 5.30 -22.31
CA ASN A 371 3.65 3.99 -21.96
C ASN A 371 3.54 3.76 -20.43
N PHE A 372 4.06 4.67 -19.62
CA PHE A 372 3.93 4.60 -18.17
C PHE A 372 2.84 5.55 -17.66
N GLN A 373 2.14 5.12 -16.63
CA GLN A 373 1.13 5.90 -15.92
C GLN A 373 1.21 5.61 -14.42
N VAL A 374 0.88 6.62 -13.61
CA VAL A 374 0.68 6.42 -12.18
C VAL A 374 -0.67 5.74 -12.00
N GLU A 375 -0.65 4.53 -11.45
CA GLU A 375 -1.87 3.75 -11.21
C GLU A 375 -2.46 4.09 -9.85
N LYS A 376 -1.63 4.13 -8.80
CA LYS A 376 -2.10 4.37 -7.45
C LYS A 376 -1.05 5.10 -6.59
N VAL A 377 -1.55 5.88 -5.63
CA VAL A 377 -0.78 6.59 -4.62
C VAL A 377 -1.34 6.21 -3.25
N LEU A 378 -0.49 5.77 -2.33
CA LEU A 378 -0.86 5.35 -0.96
C LEU A 378 0.25 5.72 0.01
N SER A 379 -0.10 5.88 1.28
CA SER A 379 0.88 6.00 2.36
C SER A 379 0.81 4.81 3.31
N THR A 380 1.98 4.40 3.81
CA THR A 380 2.13 3.43 4.89
C THR A 380 2.74 4.10 6.11
N THR A 381 2.62 3.50 7.29
CA THR A 381 3.21 4.00 8.54
C THR A 381 4.41 3.14 8.91
N LEU A 382 5.61 3.75 8.99
CA LEU A 382 6.89 3.03 9.07
C LEU A 382 7.94 3.64 10.00
#